data_AF-K0XEE1-F1
#
_entry.id   AF-K0XEE1-F1
#
_cell.length_a   1.000
_cell.length_b   1.000
_cell.length_c   1.000
_cell.angle_alpha   90.00
_cell.angle_beta   90.00
_cell.angle_gamma   90.00
#
_symmetry.space_group_name_H-M   'P 1'
#
loop_
_entity.id
_entity.type
_entity.pdbx_description
1 polymer ?
#
loop_
_entity_poly.entity_id
_entity_poly.type
_entity_poly.pdbx_seq_one_letter_code
_entity_poly.pdbx_strand_id
1 'polypeptide(L)'
;MRIHYIKRAALSLCAAMSLGLSATSQVSQSVTTAQNAQAEPLTPPYSETFADESFLESYTIIDSNQDGTKWEPYFGKVQISYNSELDMDDWLITPALNLEGGKMYSFSIEIMTGGSFNETFEVMFGKDKTPEALVNPIIEKTSIAHTVYKAYTGTISPAESGTFYVGIHGCSQKDMLSLSIKNLKIGAAAGASTPSAPSNLVVNTRTNGELKADISLTAPTLDLNGQDLTELESVKLMRDGNLIKTFSTPEPGSELTFVDEVPECSRYTYSAIAVNASGESPAVETKAFVGTLEPSDPTGITLVETSTPGEVTITWTPVTTDIRGNNLDPEFVTYRIYSEGSQSNLLFSNISGTSKTFKALDDTSVQTFVQYSVVAETKGGISNYVYSPLLPIGPAYSTPYHESFAEGKASHIFGIYPEDYALWSTYTTEDSEIESQDGDNGFLGSEGSYSEDTGTFDTGKIDLSGLTTPTLTFYIYNIIGEDEANNNELSVSVVHNGNSTLLETFKMYELSDKDGWVKVEVSLNDYKDQIIQLRLFSHHALLPYILIDNIRIDNLNGSGIETTVDSSTKIYGGTGKIIVTGANGQTLSIFTPDGRLISTQKVTETDCHLTTIPGIYIVKVGQFATKVVVK
;
A
#
# COMPACT_ATOMS: atom_id res chain seq x y z
N MET A 1 -12.77 22.70 34.78
CA MET A 1 -14.02 22.89 33.98
C MET A 1 -14.31 21.54 33.35
N ARG A 2 -15.46 20.89 33.60
CA ARG A 2 -15.68 19.48 33.20
C ARG A 2 -15.96 19.37 31.70
N ILE A 3 -14.90 19.34 30.91
CA ILE A 3 -14.99 19.05 29.47
C ILE A 3 -15.35 17.56 29.32
N HIS A 4 -16.51 17.31 28.72
CA HIS A 4 -17.06 15.97 28.54
C HIS A 4 -16.41 15.29 27.33
N TYR A 5 -15.81 14.13 27.55
CA TYR A 5 -15.36 13.22 26.48
C TYR A 5 -16.57 12.67 25.71
N ILE A 6 -16.73 13.10 24.44
CA ILE A 6 -17.71 12.51 23.52
C ILE A 6 -17.01 11.46 22.66
N LYS A 7 -17.14 10.19 23.06
CA LYS A 7 -16.81 9.05 22.19
C LYS A 7 -17.92 8.84 21.16
N ARG A 8 -17.65 9.06 19.87
CA ARG A 8 -18.54 8.64 18.78
C ARG A 8 -18.31 7.16 18.47
N ALA A 9 -19.37 6.35 18.59
CA ALA A 9 -19.38 4.95 18.21
C ALA A 9 -19.69 4.81 16.70
N ALA A 10 -18.83 4.12 15.97
CA ALA A 10 -19.07 3.72 14.58
C ALA A 10 -20.06 2.53 14.55
N LEU A 11 -21.25 2.75 13.98
CA LEU A 11 -22.18 1.69 13.60
C LEU A 11 -21.78 1.16 12.22
N SER A 12 -21.38 -0.12 12.15
CA SER A 12 -21.27 -0.87 10.89
C SER A 12 -22.62 -1.56 10.61
N LEU A 13 -23.24 -1.19 9.49
CA LEU A 13 -24.53 -1.72 9.03
C LEU A 13 -24.27 -2.80 7.97
N CYS A 14 -24.40 -4.08 8.34
CA CYS A 14 -24.38 -5.19 7.37
C CYS A 14 -25.70 -5.24 6.60
N ALA A 15 -25.63 -5.06 5.28
CA ALA A 15 -26.73 -5.26 4.36
C ALA A 15 -26.89 -6.76 4.02
N ALA A 16 -28.08 -7.31 4.28
CA ALA A 16 -28.53 -8.59 3.77
C ALA A 16 -29.19 -8.39 2.40
N MET A 17 -28.64 -8.97 1.34
CA MET A 17 -29.31 -9.12 0.05
C MET A 17 -29.88 -10.52 -0.07
N SER A 18 -31.20 -10.61 -0.22
CA SER A 18 -31.90 -11.79 -0.71
C SER A 18 -32.02 -11.71 -2.24
N LEU A 19 -31.69 -12.81 -2.92
CA LEU A 19 -32.08 -13.06 -4.30
C LEU A 19 -32.64 -14.47 -4.37
N GLY A 20 -33.97 -14.56 -4.52
CA GLY A 20 -34.62 -15.76 -5.01
C GLY A 20 -34.81 -15.66 -6.52
N LEU A 21 -34.56 -16.75 -7.26
CA LEU A 21 -35.56 -17.42 -8.10
C LEU A 21 -34.94 -18.57 -8.92
N SER A 22 -35.84 -19.47 -9.35
CA SER A 22 -35.73 -20.52 -10.38
C SER A 22 -35.07 -21.84 -9.96
N ALA A 23 -35.52 -23.01 -10.40
CA ALA A 23 -36.80 -23.44 -10.99
C ALA A 23 -36.88 -24.95 -10.76
N THR A 24 -38.05 -25.45 -10.36
CA THR A 24 -38.32 -26.88 -10.20
C THR A 24 -38.70 -27.49 -11.56
N SER A 25 -37.85 -28.36 -12.10
CA SER A 25 -38.23 -29.29 -13.16
C SER A 25 -38.52 -30.66 -12.56
N GLN A 26 -39.79 -31.06 -12.60
CA GLN A 26 -40.22 -32.44 -12.37
C GLN A 26 -39.60 -33.35 -13.45
N VAL A 27 -38.95 -34.44 -13.03
CA VAL A 27 -38.71 -35.59 -13.92
C VAL A 27 -39.27 -36.83 -13.25
N SER A 28 -40.10 -37.49 -14.05
CA SER A 28 -40.82 -38.74 -13.83
C SER A 28 -39.89 -39.86 -13.34
N GLN A 29 -40.28 -40.50 -12.24
CA GLN A 29 -39.81 -41.85 -11.91
C GLN A 29 -40.35 -42.82 -12.96
N SER A 30 -39.44 -43.45 -13.69
CA SER A 30 -39.70 -44.71 -14.38
C SER A 30 -38.75 -45.76 -13.81
N VAL A 31 -39.30 -46.64 -12.97
CA VAL A 31 -38.60 -47.80 -12.44
C VAL A 31 -38.40 -48.77 -13.60
N THR A 32 -37.17 -48.91 -14.07
CA THR A 32 -36.76 -50.06 -14.89
C THR A 32 -35.68 -50.81 -14.13
N THR A 33 -35.96 -52.07 -13.84
CA THR A 33 -35.05 -53.06 -13.29
C THR A 33 -33.85 -53.25 -14.24
N ALA A 34 -32.68 -52.71 -13.88
CA ALA A 34 -31.42 -53.02 -14.55
C ALA A 34 -30.74 -54.19 -13.85
N GLN A 35 -30.71 -55.34 -14.52
CA GLN A 35 -29.73 -56.39 -14.28
C GLN A 35 -28.32 -55.79 -14.34
N ASN A 36 -27.43 -56.22 -13.42
CA ASN A 36 -25.98 -55.99 -13.47
C ASN A 36 -25.42 -56.31 -14.86
N ALA A 37 -25.27 -55.31 -15.71
CA ALA A 37 -24.34 -55.34 -16.83
C ALA A 37 -22.98 -54.89 -16.29
N GLN A 38 -22.01 -55.79 -16.30
CA GLN A 38 -20.62 -55.42 -16.00
C GLN A 38 -20.17 -54.41 -17.06
N ALA A 39 -19.79 -53.21 -16.64
CA ALA A 39 -19.31 -52.17 -17.55
C ALA A 39 -18.06 -52.66 -18.31
N GLU A 40 -17.98 -52.35 -19.61
CA GLU A 40 -16.83 -52.69 -20.45
C GLU A 40 -15.54 -52.05 -19.91
N PRO A 41 -14.39 -52.76 -19.93
CA PRO A 41 -13.11 -52.19 -19.49
C PRO A 41 -12.72 -50.92 -20.26
N LEU A 42 -12.26 -49.90 -19.54
CA LEU A 42 -11.79 -48.64 -20.11
C LEU A 42 -10.41 -48.82 -20.78
N THR A 43 -10.19 -48.17 -21.92
CA THR A 43 -8.88 -48.18 -22.60
C THR A 43 -8.12 -46.90 -22.29
N PRO A 44 -6.87 -46.96 -21.76
CA PRO A 44 -6.07 -45.76 -21.55
C PRO A 44 -5.81 -44.98 -22.85
N PRO A 45 -5.66 -43.64 -22.79
CA PRO A 45 -5.50 -42.83 -21.58
C PRO A 45 -6.80 -42.67 -20.79
N TYR A 46 -6.67 -42.62 -19.46
CA TYR A 46 -7.78 -42.49 -18.52
C TYR A 46 -7.43 -41.44 -17.46
N SER A 47 -8.42 -40.65 -17.02
CA SER A 47 -8.22 -39.66 -15.96
C SER A 47 -9.47 -39.49 -15.11
N GLU A 48 -9.26 -39.24 -13.82
CA GLU A 48 -10.29 -38.91 -12.85
C GLU A 48 -9.83 -37.73 -11.97
N THR A 49 -10.67 -36.69 -11.89
CA THR A 49 -10.38 -35.50 -11.09
C THR A 49 -10.89 -35.62 -9.66
N PHE A 50 -11.91 -36.46 -9.45
CA PHE A 50 -12.70 -36.58 -8.22
C PHE A 50 -13.43 -35.29 -7.81
N ALA A 51 -13.61 -34.36 -8.76
CA ALA A 51 -14.36 -33.12 -8.52
C ALA A 51 -15.88 -33.37 -8.38
N ASP A 52 -16.38 -34.45 -9.00
CA ASP A 52 -17.77 -34.88 -8.99
C ASP A 52 -17.87 -36.30 -8.41
N GLU A 53 -18.97 -36.60 -7.72
CA GLU A 53 -19.14 -37.89 -7.01
C GLU A 53 -19.54 -39.07 -7.92
N SER A 54 -19.72 -38.85 -9.23
CA SER A 54 -20.06 -39.92 -10.19
C SER A 54 -19.02 -41.05 -10.28
N PHE A 55 -17.78 -40.81 -9.84
CA PHE A 55 -16.78 -41.88 -9.75
C PHE A 55 -17.25 -43.03 -8.84
N LEU A 56 -18.11 -42.76 -7.84
CA LEU A 56 -18.68 -43.78 -6.96
C LEU A 56 -19.51 -44.84 -7.70
N GLU A 57 -20.00 -44.55 -8.90
CA GLU A 57 -20.76 -45.52 -9.71
C GLU A 57 -19.84 -46.60 -10.32
N SER A 58 -18.55 -46.32 -10.43
CA SER A 58 -17.61 -47.14 -11.19
C SER A 58 -16.40 -47.62 -10.38
N TYR A 59 -16.00 -46.88 -9.33
CA TYR A 59 -14.94 -47.26 -8.41
C TYR A 59 -15.43 -48.25 -7.36
N THR A 60 -14.50 -49.04 -6.82
CA THR A 60 -14.75 -49.93 -5.69
C THR A 60 -14.02 -49.42 -4.46
N ILE A 61 -14.75 -49.19 -3.37
CA ILE A 61 -14.20 -48.80 -2.06
C ILE A 61 -14.28 -50.00 -1.12
N ILE A 62 -13.17 -50.36 -0.49
CA ILE A 62 -13.06 -51.48 0.45
C ILE A 62 -12.58 -50.95 1.79
N ASP A 63 -13.39 -51.20 2.83
CA ASP A 63 -13.06 -51.04 4.24
C ASP A 63 -12.55 -52.40 4.75
N SER A 64 -11.23 -52.65 4.66
CA SER A 64 -10.70 -54.02 4.82
C SER A 64 -10.61 -54.42 6.28
N ASN A 65 -10.22 -53.47 7.15
CA ASN A 65 -10.11 -53.69 8.58
C ASN A 65 -11.48 -53.60 9.30
N GLN A 66 -12.54 -53.17 8.60
CA GLN A 66 -13.91 -53.04 9.09
C GLN A 66 -14.04 -52.07 10.26
N ASP A 67 -13.22 -51.02 10.28
CA ASP A 67 -13.22 -50.01 11.34
C ASP A 67 -14.24 -48.88 11.10
N GLY A 68 -14.87 -48.86 9.90
CA GLY A 68 -15.87 -47.87 9.49
C GLY A 68 -15.29 -46.62 8.84
N THR A 69 -13.96 -46.46 8.84
CA THR A 69 -13.21 -45.39 8.19
C THR A 69 -12.71 -45.88 6.84
N LYS A 70 -13.06 -45.16 5.77
CA LYS A 70 -12.73 -45.58 4.40
C LYS A 70 -12.62 -44.37 3.49
N TRP A 71 -12.16 -44.59 2.27
CA TRP A 71 -12.15 -43.56 1.23
C TRP A 71 -13.58 -43.07 0.95
N GLU A 72 -13.77 -41.75 0.99
CA GLU A 72 -15.05 -41.10 0.74
C GLU A 72 -14.88 -39.77 -0.02
N PRO A 73 -15.89 -39.32 -0.79
CA PRO A 73 -15.85 -37.99 -1.39
C PRO A 73 -15.83 -36.91 -0.31
N TYR A 74 -15.04 -35.86 -0.55
CA TYR A 74 -14.93 -34.74 0.37
C TYR A 74 -14.60 -33.45 -0.39
N PHE A 75 -15.57 -32.56 -0.62
CA PHE A 75 -15.34 -31.26 -1.28
C PHE A 75 -14.47 -31.32 -2.57
N GLY A 76 -14.85 -32.19 -3.51
CA GLY A 76 -14.21 -32.31 -4.82
C GLY A 76 -12.81 -32.97 -4.80
N LYS A 77 -12.55 -33.83 -3.81
CA LYS A 77 -11.46 -34.83 -3.69
C LYS A 77 -12.06 -36.13 -3.16
N VAL A 78 -11.26 -37.18 -3.11
CA VAL A 78 -11.48 -38.33 -2.22
C VAL A 78 -10.54 -38.23 -1.02
N GLN A 79 -11.04 -38.55 0.16
CA GLN A 79 -10.29 -38.50 1.41
C GLN A 79 -10.54 -39.76 2.24
N ILE A 80 -9.54 -40.18 3.00
CA ILE A 80 -9.70 -41.11 4.12
C ILE A 80 -9.10 -40.46 5.37
N SER A 81 -9.79 -40.59 6.49
CA SER A 81 -9.35 -40.03 7.78
C SER A 81 -8.71 -41.11 8.65
N TYR A 82 -8.02 -40.71 9.72
CA TYR A 82 -7.44 -41.65 10.67
C TYR A 82 -8.52 -42.37 11.50
N ASN A 83 -8.16 -43.55 12.00
CA ASN A 83 -8.84 -44.23 13.10
C ASN A 83 -7.93 -44.18 14.35
N SER A 84 -8.51 -44.07 15.54
CA SER A 84 -7.75 -43.99 16.80
C SER A 84 -7.38 -45.35 17.42
N GLU A 85 -7.99 -46.43 16.94
CA GLU A 85 -7.86 -47.76 17.51
C GLU A 85 -7.07 -48.70 16.61
N LEU A 86 -7.30 -48.62 15.29
CA LEU A 86 -6.74 -49.50 14.27
C LEU A 86 -5.93 -48.73 13.22
N ASP A 87 -4.92 -49.38 12.69
CA ASP A 87 -4.16 -48.87 11.54
C ASP A 87 -5.06 -48.93 10.29
N MET A 88 -4.91 -47.95 9.41
CA MET A 88 -5.65 -47.85 8.14
C MET A 88 -5.29 -49.04 7.22
N ASP A 89 -6.25 -49.62 6.51
CA ASP A 89 -6.04 -50.78 5.61
C ASP A 89 -7.04 -50.77 4.44
N ASP A 90 -7.31 -49.59 3.88
CA ASP A 90 -8.52 -49.36 3.07
C ASP A 90 -8.19 -48.93 1.64
N TRP A 91 -8.98 -49.44 0.70
CA TRP A 91 -8.68 -49.37 -0.73
C TRP A 91 -9.71 -48.56 -1.50
N LEU A 92 -9.20 -47.71 -2.39
CA LEU A 92 -9.96 -47.15 -3.50
C LEU A 92 -9.46 -47.74 -4.81
N ILE A 93 -10.31 -48.45 -5.54
CA ILE A 93 -9.94 -49.23 -6.72
C ILE A 93 -10.66 -48.68 -7.96
N THR A 94 -9.91 -48.45 -9.03
CA THR A 94 -10.42 -47.95 -10.31
C THR A 94 -11.44 -48.91 -10.95
N PRO A 95 -12.19 -48.46 -11.97
CA PRO A 95 -12.88 -49.36 -12.88
C PRO A 95 -11.90 -50.30 -13.60
N ALA A 96 -12.45 -51.30 -14.29
CA ALA A 96 -11.69 -52.20 -15.14
C ALA A 96 -10.96 -51.44 -16.25
N LEU A 97 -9.68 -51.74 -16.46
CA LEU A 97 -8.81 -51.17 -17.49
C LEU A 97 -8.36 -52.27 -18.45
N ASN A 98 -8.45 -52.03 -19.75
CA ASN A 98 -7.87 -52.90 -20.78
C ASN A 98 -6.41 -52.50 -21.03
N LEU A 99 -5.47 -53.33 -20.57
CA LEU A 99 -4.03 -53.09 -20.74
C LEU A 99 -3.40 -54.19 -21.60
N GLU A 100 -2.40 -53.82 -22.41
CA GLU A 100 -1.67 -54.70 -23.31
C GLU A 100 -0.35 -55.16 -22.70
N GLY A 101 -0.08 -56.46 -22.76
CA GLY A 101 1.16 -57.04 -22.25
C GLY A 101 2.40 -56.50 -22.97
N GLY A 102 3.45 -56.19 -22.20
CA GLY A 102 4.70 -55.63 -22.72
C GLY A 102 4.63 -54.16 -23.12
N LYS A 103 3.53 -53.47 -22.83
CA LYS A 103 3.40 -52.01 -22.90
C LYS A 103 3.60 -51.38 -21.52
N MET A 104 4.00 -50.11 -21.54
CA MET A 104 4.15 -49.28 -20.36
C MET A 104 3.05 -48.21 -20.35
N TYR A 105 2.48 -47.92 -19.18
CA TYR A 105 1.50 -46.85 -19.01
C TYR A 105 1.96 -45.97 -17.85
N SER A 106 2.14 -44.67 -18.08
CA SER A 106 2.47 -43.73 -17.01
C SER A 106 1.29 -43.60 -16.04
N PHE A 107 1.56 -43.60 -14.75
CA PHE A 107 0.58 -43.32 -13.71
C PHE A 107 0.95 -42.03 -12.97
N SER A 108 -0.03 -41.19 -12.65
CA SER A 108 0.14 -40.07 -11.72
C SER A 108 -1.09 -39.87 -10.86
N ILE A 109 -0.90 -39.46 -9.60
CA ILE A 109 -1.96 -39.01 -8.70
C ILE A 109 -1.44 -37.87 -7.81
N GLU A 110 -2.28 -36.90 -7.48
CA GLU A 110 -1.92 -35.83 -6.53
C GLU A 110 -2.42 -36.20 -5.14
N ILE A 111 -1.51 -36.17 -4.16
CA ILE A 111 -1.80 -36.53 -2.77
C ILE A 111 -1.45 -35.36 -1.86
N MET A 112 -2.23 -35.16 -0.79
CA MET A 112 -1.99 -34.20 0.30
C MET A 112 -2.28 -34.90 1.64
N THR A 113 -1.49 -34.62 2.67
CA THR A 113 -1.71 -35.15 4.02
C THR A 113 -2.44 -34.16 4.91
N GLY A 114 -3.16 -34.68 5.90
CA GLY A 114 -3.70 -33.89 6.99
C GLY A 114 -2.58 -33.41 7.91
N GLY A 115 -2.14 -32.16 7.76
CA GLY A 115 -1.12 -31.58 8.64
C GLY A 115 0.28 -32.19 8.43
N SER A 116 1.08 -32.23 9.49
CA SER A 116 2.45 -32.74 9.49
C SER A 116 2.59 -34.18 10.01
N PHE A 117 1.48 -34.93 10.08
CA PHE A 117 1.48 -36.34 10.45
C PHE A 117 2.02 -37.19 9.29
N ASN A 118 2.71 -38.27 9.63
CA ASN A 118 3.25 -39.21 8.63
C ASN A 118 2.14 -40.15 8.17
N GLU A 119 1.55 -39.83 7.02
CA GLU A 119 0.62 -40.72 6.34
C GLU A 119 1.37 -41.71 5.46
N THR A 120 0.84 -42.93 5.30
CA THR A 120 1.45 -43.97 4.48
C THR A 120 0.46 -44.49 3.46
N PHE A 121 0.91 -44.62 2.22
CA PHE A 121 0.11 -45.17 1.13
C PHE A 121 0.98 -46.04 0.22
N GLU A 122 0.31 -46.88 -0.57
CA GLU A 122 0.89 -47.56 -1.74
C GLU A 122 -0.11 -47.54 -2.89
N VAL A 123 0.38 -47.72 -4.12
CA VAL A 123 -0.49 -47.87 -5.29
C VAL A 123 -0.09 -49.15 -6.00
N MET A 124 -1.07 -50.02 -6.22
CA MET A 124 -0.86 -51.35 -6.76
C MET A 124 -1.77 -51.59 -7.98
N PHE A 125 -1.42 -52.53 -8.84
CA PHE A 125 -2.31 -53.01 -9.90
C PHE A 125 -2.40 -54.53 -9.96
N GLY A 126 -3.52 -55.03 -10.47
CA GLY A 126 -3.92 -56.43 -10.33
C GLY A 126 -4.99 -56.87 -11.32
N LYS A 127 -5.31 -58.16 -11.30
CA LYS A 127 -6.27 -58.79 -12.23
C LYS A 127 -7.72 -58.77 -11.73
N ASP A 128 -7.94 -58.40 -10.46
CA ASP A 128 -9.27 -58.27 -9.86
C ASP A 128 -9.31 -57.07 -8.90
N LYS A 129 -10.52 -56.64 -8.55
CA LYS A 129 -10.79 -55.52 -7.65
C LYS A 129 -10.85 -55.95 -6.17
N THR A 130 -9.86 -56.74 -5.74
CA THR A 130 -9.68 -57.15 -4.34
C THR A 130 -8.25 -56.88 -3.89
N PRO A 131 -7.99 -56.63 -2.59
CA PRO A 131 -6.65 -56.39 -2.09
C PRO A 131 -5.66 -57.51 -2.44
N GLU A 132 -6.10 -58.77 -2.39
CA GLU A 132 -5.26 -59.95 -2.66
C GLU A 132 -4.85 -60.08 -4.13
N ALA A 133 -5.61 -59.48 -5.05
CA ALA A 133 -5.32 -59.50 -6.47
C ALA A 133 -4.43 -58.34 -6.92
N LEU A 134 -4.35 -57.27 -6.11
CA LEU A 134 -3.56 -56.05 -6.35
C LEU A 134 -2.11 -56.23 -5.85
N VAL A 135 -1.35 -57.06 -6.56
CA VAL A 135 -0.03 -57.54 -6.10
C VAL A 135 1.18 -56.88 -6.77
N ASN A 136 0.97 -56.06 -7.80
CA ASN A 136 2.07 -55.44 -8.55
C ASN A 136 2.20 -53.95 -8.18
N PRO A 137 3.32 -53.49 -7.64
CA PRO A 137 3.47 -52.10 -7.23
C PRO A 137 3.60 -51.14 -8.43
N ILE A 138 2.87 -50.03 -8.34
CA ILE A 138 3.04 -48.83 -9.18
C ILE A 138 3.82 -47.78 -8.39
N ILE A 139 3.45 -47.58 -7.13
CA ILE A 139 4.17 -46.78 -6.14
C ILE A 139 4.34 -47.68 -4.91
N GLU A 140 5.60 -47.97 -4.57
CA GLU A 140 5.96 -48.72 -3.37
C GLU A 140 5.45 -48.02 -2.11
N LYS A 141 5.28 -48.77 -1.03
CA LYS A 141 4.84 -48.26 0.27
C LYS A 141 5.67 -47.07 0.73
N THR A 142 5.04 -45.90 0.77
CA THR A 142 5.71 -44.61 0.98
C THR A 142 5.05 -43.85 2.13
N SER A 143 5.86 -43.38 3.07
CA SER A 143 5.44 -42.49 4.15
C SER A 143 5.72 -41.02 3.79
N ILE A 144 4.72 -40.15 3.96
CA ILE A 144 4.70 -38.77 3.47
C ILE A 144 4.11 -37.83 4.52
N ALA A 145 4.56 -36.57 4.53
CA ALA A 145 4.00 -35.50 5.36
C ALA A 145 4.14 -34.16 4.64
N HIS A 146 3.03 -33.61 4.14
CA HIS A 146 2.95 -32.29 3.51
C HIS A 146 1.50 -31.81 3.35
N THR A 147 1.29 -30.51 3.53
CA THR A 147 -0.05 -29.88 3.54
C THR A 147 -0.44 -29.24 2.20
N VAL A 148 0.25 -29.60 1.13
CA VAL A 148 -0.03 -29.14 -0.25
C VAL A 148 -0.04 -30.35 -1.17
N TYR A 149 -0.86 -30.33 -2.21
CA TYR A 149 -0.86 -31.43 -3.18
C TYR A 149 0.51 -31.58 -3.85
N LYS A 150 1.01 -32.82 -3.85
CA LYS A 150 2.19 -33.22 -4.61
C LYS A 150 1.82 -34.36 -5.54
N ALA A 151 2.34 -34.32 -6.75
CA ALA A 151 2.22 -35.41 -7.70
C ALA A 151 3.12 -36.58 -7.30
N TYR A 152 2.55 -37.77 -7.28
CA TYR A 152 3.25 -39.04 -7.17
C TYR A 152 3.06 -39.81 -8.47
N THR A 153 4.15 -40.35 -9.00
CA THR A 153 4.18 -40.98 -10.32
C THR A 153 4.71 -42.39 -10.24
N GLY A 154 4.22 -43.26 -11.12
CA GLY A 154 4.73 -44.62 -11.29
C GLY A 154 4.46 -45.14 -12.69
N THR A 155 4.73 -46.41 -12.94
CA THR A 155 4.49 -47.03 -14.26
C THR A 155 3.76 -48.35 -14.09
N ILE A 156 2.77 -48.58 -14.96
CA ILE A 156 2.05 -49.85 -15.05
C ILE A 156 2.65 -50.65 -16.20
N SER A 157 3.08 -51.88 -15.91
CA SER A 157 3.74 -52.78 -16.87
C SER A 157 3.14 -54.18 -16.79
N PRO A 158 1.98 -54.44 -17.42
CA PRO A 158 1.41 -55.78 -17.44
C PRO A 158 2.30 -56.74 -18.25
N ALA A 159 2.58 -57.93 -17.71
CA ALA A 159 3.31 -58.97 -18.43
C ALA A 159 2.48 -59.57 -19.59
N GLU A 160 1.15 -59.60 -19.44
CA GLU A 160 0.21 -60.17 -20.40
C GLU A 160 -1.00 -59.25 -20.57
N SER A 161 -1.55 -59.19 -21.78
CA SER A 161 -2.75 -58.40 -22.07
C SER A 161 -3.95 -58.88 -21.27
N GLY A 162 -4.84 -57.96 -20.92
CA GLY A 162 -6.14 -58.28 -20.34
C GLY A 162 -6.70 -57.17 -19.47
N THR A 163 -7.70 -57.53 -18.67
CA THR A 163 -8.33 -56.61 -17.73
C THR A 163 -7.50 -56.48 -16.45
N PHE A 164 -7.24 -55.25 -16.04
CA PHE A 164 -6.56 -54.91 -14.80
C PHE A 164 -7.30 -53.82 -14.02
N TYR A 165 -6.92 -53.64 -12.77
CA TYR A 165 -7.43 -52.61 -11.86
C TYR A 165 -6.24 -51.95 -11.17
N VAL A 166 -6.36 -50.66 -10.84
CA VAL A 166 -5.40 -49.92 -10.00
C VAL A 166 -6.05 -49.65 -8.65
N GLY A 167 -5.37 -49.97 -7.57
CA GLY A 167 -5.81 -49.72 -6.20
C GLY A 167 -4.89 -48.75 -5.48
N ILE A 168 -5.49 -47.75 -4.84
CA ILE A 168 -4.84 -46.82 -3.93
C ILE A 168 -5.12 -47.30 -2.51
N HIS A 169 -4.07 -47.68 -1.79
CA HIS A 169 -4.17 -48.24 -0.46
C HIS A 169 -3.74 -47.21 0.58
N GLY A 170 -4.67 -46.80 1.43
CA GLY A 170 -4.36 -46.06 2.65
C GLY A 170 -3.88 -47.06 3.71
N CYS A 171 -2.63 -46.93 4.15
CA CYS A 171 -2.00 -47.87 5.08
C CYS A 171 -1.21 -47.16 6.20
N SER A 172 -1.71 -46.00 6.62
CA SER A 172 -1.19 -45.23 7.76
C SER A 172 -1.38 -45.95 9.09
N GLN A 173 -0.49 -45.69 10.05
CA GLN A 173 -0.72 -46.08 11.43
C GLN A 173 -1.95 -45.35 12.01
N LYS A 174 -2.54 -45.91 13.06
CA LYS A 174 -3.60 -45.23 13.82
C LYS A 174 -3.15 -43.89 14.39
N ASP A 175 -4.11 -43.03 14.72
CA ASP A 175 -3.87 -41.69 15.28
C ASP A 175 -2.99 -40.77 14.39
N MET A 176 -3.02 -40.96 13.06
CA MET A 176 -2.49 -39.97 12.12
C MET A 176 -3.55 -38.87 11.85
N LEU A 177 -3.80 -38.46 10.60
CA LEU A 177 -4.86 -37.48 10.33
C LEU A 177 -5.71 -37.80 9.09
N SER A 178 -5.16 -37.72 7.89
CA SER A 178 -5.88 -38.06 6.66
C SER A 178 -4.98 -38.09 5.43
N LEU A 179 -5.38 -38.89 4.44
CA LEU A 179 -4.91 -38.81 3.07
C LEU A 179 -6.00 -38.22 2.18
N SER A 180 -5.64 -37.23 1.37
CA SER A 180 -6.49 -36.61 0.35
C SER A 180 -5.89 -36.81 -1.03
N ILE A 181 -6.71 -37.24 -2.00
CA ILE A 181 -6.26 -37.49 -3.37
C ILE A 181 -7.09 -36.75 -4.42
N LYS A 182 -6.43 -36.30 -5.49
CA LYS A 182 -7.03 -35.70 -6.70
C LYS A 182 -6.27 -36.11 -7.96
N ASN A 183 -6.88 -35.87 -9.12
CA ASN A 183 -6.21 -35.85 -10.43
C ASN A 183 -5.43 -37.15 -10.76
N LEU A 184 -6.07 -38.32 -10.63
CA LEU A 184 -5.52 -39.58 -11.10
C LEU A 184 -5.46 -39.58 -12.63
N LYS A 185 -4.32 -39.99 -13.20
CA LYS A 185 -4.13 -40.14 -14.65
C LYS A 185 -3.37 -41.43 -14.96
N ILE A 186 -3.82 -42.12 -16.00
CA ILE A 186 -3.14 -43.24 -16.64
C ILE A 186 -2.93 -42.86 -18.10
N GLY A 187 -1.66 -42.86 -18.54
CA GLY A 187 -1.27 -42.48 -19.89
C GLY A 187 -1.65 -43.52 -20.94
N ALA A 188 -1.47 -43.19 -22.22
CA ALA A 188 -1.62 -44.15 -23.31
C ALA A 188 -0.54 -45.24 -23.27
N ALA A 189 -0.78 -46.35 -23.97
CA ALA A 189 0.20 -47.43 -24.11
C ALA A 189 1.47 -46.93 -24.81
N ALA A 190 2.61 -47.00 -24.12
CA ALA A 190 3.93 -46.76 -24.68
C ALA A 190 4.69 -48.08 -24.89
N GLY A 191 5.54 -48.13 -25.92
CA GLY A 191 6.48 -49.25 -26.08
C GLY A 191 7.50 -49.24 -24.95
N ALA A 192 7.95 -50.41 -24.50
CA ALA A 192 8.91 -50.49 -23.42
C ALA A 192 10.27 -49.83 -23.76
N SER A 193 10.58 -49.74 -25.07
CA SER A 193 11.76 -49.05 -25.63
C SER A 193 11.53 -47.56 -25.94
N THR A 194 10.40 -46.98 -25.53
CA THR A 194 10.15 -45.54 -25.60
C THR A 194 11.10 -44.80 -24.63
N PRO A 195 11.61 -43.59 -24.95
CA PRO A 195 12.54 -42.89 -24.07
C PRO A 195 11.90 -42.54 -22.72
N SER A 196 12.71 -42.48 -21.67
CA SER A 196 12.33 -41.78 -20.44
C SER A 196 12.18 -40.27 -20.69
N ALA A 197 11.51 -39.57 -19.78
CA ALA A 197 11.37 -38.11 -19.88
C ALA A 197 12.74 -37.41 -19.87
N PRO A 198 12.91 -36.28 -20.59
CA PRO A 198 14.06 -35.41 -20.40
C PRO A 198 14.19 -35.00 -18.92
N SER A 199 15.42 -34.73 -18.48
CA SER A 199 15.70 -34.33 -17.10
C SER A 199 16.25 -32.91 -17.01
N ASN A 200 16.38 -32.38 -15.79
CA ASN A 200 16.98 -31.06 -15.52
C ASN A 200 16.37 -29.91 -16.33
N LEU A 201 15.05 -29.92 -16.58
CA LEU A 201 14.37 -28.80 -17.21
C LEU A 201 14.38 -27.58 -16.27
N VAL A 202 15.21 -26.60 -16.59
CA VAL A 202 15.37 -25.34 -15.86
C VAL A 202 14.99 -24.19 -16.78
N VAL A 203 14.21 -23.24 -16.24
CA VAL A 203 13.79 -22.03 -16.95
C VAL A 203 14.23 -20.83 -16.12
N ASN A 204 15.28 -20.15 -16.55
CA ASN A 204 15.80 -18.95 -15.91
C ASN A 204 15.21 -17.72 -16.58
N THR A 205 14.45 -16.93 -15.82
CA THR A 205 13.73 -15.77 -16.37
C THR A 205 14.62 -14.54 -16.30
N ARG A 206 14.64 -13.72 -17.36
CA ARG A 206 15.33 -12.44 -17.32
C ARG A 206 14.45 -11.42 -16.60
N THR A 207 14.93 -10.91 -15.48
CA THR A 207 14.18 -10.00 -14.59
C THR A 207 14.41 -8.53 -14.90
N ASN A 208 15.23 -8.22 -15.90
CA ASN A 208 15.60 -6.86 -16.29
C ASN A 208 14.53 -6.12 -17.13
N GLY A 209 13.49 -6.81 -17.61
CA GLY A 209 12.47 -6.24 -18.51
C GLY A 209 12.40 -6.92 -19.87
N GLU A 210 13.41 -7.70 -20.23
CA GLU A 210 13.33 -8.55 -21.41
C GLU A 210 12.26 -9.63 -21.25
N LEU A 211 11.40 -9.78 -22.26
CA LEU A 211 10.44 -10.88 -22.35
C LEU A 211 11.14 -12.15 -22.84
N LYS A 212 12.18 -12.60 -22.12
CA LYS A 212 12.98 -13.75 -22.49
C LYS A 212 13.26 -14.68 -21.30
N ALA A 213 13.39 -15.96 -21.61
CA ALA A 213 13.81 -16.98 -20.66
C ALA A 213 14.92 -17.86 -21.25
N ASP A 214 15.96 -18.10 -20.47
CA ASP A 214 17.05 -18.99 -20.81
C ASP A 214 16.70 -20.40 -20.28
N ILE A 215 16.42 -21.32 -21.20
CA ILE A 215 15.94 -22.68 -20.92
C ILE A 215 17.07 -23.68 -21.14
N SER A 216 17.26 -24.59 -20.19
CA SER A 216 18.16 -25.74 -20.30
C SER A 216 17.46 -27.03 -19.91
N LEU A 217 17.82 -28.15 -20.54
CA LEU A 217 17.38 -29.50 -20.19
C LEU A 217 18.39 -30.53 -20.67
N THR A 218 18.30 -31.76 -20.14
CA THR A 218 19.16 -32.88 -20.53
C THR A 218 18.34 -33.92 -21.30
N ALA A 219 18.84 -34.35 -22.46
CA ALA A 219 18.24 -35.45 -23.22
C ALA A 219 18.31 -36.76 -22.41
N PRO A 220 17.28 -37.62 -22.44
CA PRO A 220 17.28 -38.85 -21.64
C PRO A 220 18.38 -39.81 -22.09
N THR A 221 18.94 -40.54 -21.13
CA THR A 221 19.92 -41.61 -21.37
C THR A 221 19.30 -42.99 -21.37
N LEU A 222 18.10 -43.15 -20.81
CA LEU A 222 17.43 -44.43 -20.59
C LEU A 222 16.05 -44.48 -21.26
N ASP A 223 15.62 -45.67 -21.66
CA ASP A 223 14.22 -45.96 -22.01
C ASP A 223 13.36 -46.14 -20.74
N LEU A 224 12.05 -46.41 -20.91
CA LEU A 224 11.13 -46.64 -19.79
C LEU A 224 11.41 -47.94 -19.02
N ASN A 225 12.22 -48.86 -19.56
CA ASN A 225 12.69 -50.07 -18.90
C ASN A 225 14.04 -49.90 -18.19
N GLY A 226 14.61 -48.69 -18.19
CA GLY A 226 15.91 -48.41 -17.61
C GLY A 226 17.09 -48.97 -18.41
N GLN A 227 16.89 -49.30 -19.70
CA GLN A 227 17.98 -49.67 -20.60
C GLN A 227 18.56 -48.43 -21.28
N ASP A 228 19.85 -48.47 -21.62
CA ASP A 228 20.53 -47.36 -22.30
C ASP A 228 19.92 -47.09 -23.69
N LEU A 229 19.63 -45.83 -23.96
CA LEU A 229 19.26 -45.36 -25.29
C LEU A 229 20.50 -45.21 -26.15
N THR A 230 20.42 -45.69 -27.39
CA THR A 230 21.49 -45.53 -28.40
C THR A 230 21.23 -44.35 -29.33
N GLU A 231 19.95 -43.99 -29.52
CA GLU A 231 19.54 -42.89 -30.39
C GLU A 231 18.22 -42.26 -29.92
N LEU A 232 18.04 -40.99 -30.30
CA LEU A 232 16.80 -40.24 -30.19
C LEU A 232 16.49 -39.63 -31.56
N GLU A 233 15.22 -39.57 -31.93
CA GLU A 233 14.78 -38.84 -33.13
C GLU A 233 14.71 -37.34 -32.84
N SER A 234 14.15 -36.97 -31.67
CA SER A 234 14.09 -35.57 -31.24
C SER A 234 13.84 -35.39 -29.76
N VAL A 235 14.11 -34.19 -29.26
CA VAL A 235 13.51 -33.64 -28.04
C VAL A 235 12.68 -32.41 -28.44
N LYS A 236 11.40 -32.40 -28.07
CA LYS A 236 10.46 -31.31 -28.33
C LYS A 236 10.25 -30.54 -27.03
N LEU A 237 10.40 -29.22 -27.10
CA LEU A 237 10.13 -28.27 -26.01
C LEU A 237 8.88 -27.48 -26.37
N MET A 238 7.96 -27.41 -25.41
CA MET A 238 6.66 -26.77 -25.53
C MET A 238 6.49 -25.65 -24.50
N ARG A 239 5.70 -24.63 -24.85
CA ARG A 239 5.22 -23.57 -23.96
C ARG A 239 3.69 -23.54 -24.03
N ASP A 240 3.03 -23.73 -22.89
CA ASP A 240 1.57 -23.87 -22.75
C ASP A 240 0.99 -24.89 -23.74
N GLY A 241 1.69 -26.02 -23.90
CA GLY A 241 1.33 -27.10 -24.83
C GLY A 241 1.67 -26.85 -26.30
N ASN A 242 2.09 -25.64 -26.68
CA ASN A 242 2.50 -25.34 -28.06
C ASN A 242 3.99 -25.61 -28.27
N LEU A 243 4.34 -26.28 -29.38
CA LEU A 243 5.73 -26.55 -29.73
C LEU A 243 6.50 -25.24 -30.02
N ILE A 244 7.56 -24.97 -29.26
CA ILE A 244 8.43 -23.78 -29.44
C ILE A 244 9.81 -24.15 -29.98
N LYS A 245 10.29 -25.37 -29.74
CA LYS A 245 11.59 -25.83 -30.22
C LYS A 245 11.62 -27.34 -30.42
N THR A 246 12.25 -27.77 -31.51
CA THR A 246 12.66 -29.16 -31.74
C THR A 246 14.18 -29.23 -31.78
N PHE A 247 14.76 -30.07 -30.94
CA PHE A 247 16.15 -30.50 -31.02
C PHE A 247 16.17 -31.82 -31.80
N SER A 248 16.70 -31.79 -33.02
CA SER A 248 16.77 -32.98 -33.88
C SER A 248 17.96 -33.85 -33.49
N THR A 249 17.72 -35.15 -33.38
CA THR A 249 18.74 -36.19 -33.13
C THR A 249 19.77 -35.84 -32.04
N PRO A 250 19.35 -35.42 -30.83
CA PRO A 250 20.29 -35.14 -29.76
C PRO A 250 20.95 -36.43 -29.27
N GLU A 251 22.24 -36.35 -28.91
CA GLU A 251 22.92 -37.47 -28.27
C GLU A 251 22.27 -37.73 -26.89
N PRO A 252 21.99 -39.00 -26.51
CA PRO A 252 21.51 -39.32 -25.18
C PRO A 252 22.41 -38.71 -24.09
N GLY A 253 21.81 -38.00 -23.12
CA GLY A 253 22.53 -37.31 -22.05
C GLY A 253 23.11 -35.93 -22.41
N SER A 254 22.99 -35.47 -23.66
CA SER A 254 23.44 -34.12 -24.04
C SER A 254 22.62 -33.02 -23.36
N GLU A 255 23.29 -31.91 -23.02
CA GLU A 255 22.63 -30.68 -22.58
C GLU A 255 22.09 -29.92 -23.79
N LEU A 256 20.82 -29.49 -23.68
CA LEU A 256 20.09 -28.77 -24.70
C LEU A 256 19.68 -27.41 -24.14
N THR A 257 19.96 -26.34 -24.88
CA THR A 257 19.66 -24.97 -24.47
C THR A 257 18.85 -24.22 -25.51
N PHE A 258 17.93 -23.36 -25.06
CA PHE A 258 17.13 -22.50 -25.92
C PHE A 258 16.80 -21.18 -25.20
N VAL A 259 16.91 -20.05 -25.90
CA VAL A 259 16.40 -18.77 -25.40
C VAL A 259 15.02 -18.59 -25.99
N ASP A 260 14.00 -18.64 -25.14
CA ASP A 260 12.63 -18.36 -25.53
C ASP A 260 12.34 -16.86 -25.44
N GLU A 261 11.64 -16.33 -26.44
CA GLU A 261 11.10 -14.97 -26.43
C GLU A 261 9.57 -15.07 -26.35
N VAL A 262 9.02 -14.47 -25.29
CA VAL A 262 7.59 -14.60 -24.97
C VAL A 262 6.82 -13.35 -25.44
N PRO A 263 5.55 -13.52 -25.84
CA PRO A 263 4.76 -12.38 -26.34
C PRO A 263 4.37 -11.40 -25.23
N GLU A 264 4.23 -11.87 -23.98
CA GLU A 264 3.72 -11.05 -22.89
C GLU A 264 4.39 -11.37 -21.55
N CYS A 265 4.29 -10.43 -20.61
CA CYS A 265 4.78 -10.63 -19.24
C CYS A 265 3.78 -11.51 -18.49
N SER A 266 4.08 -12.79 -18.30
CA SER A 266 3.12 -13.77 -17.75
C SER A 266 3.77 -15.01 -17.16
N ARG A 267 2.94 -15.86 -16.54
CA ARG A 267 3.33 -17.19 -16.07
C ARG A 267 3.08 -18.21 -17.18
N TYR A 268 4.15 -18.87 -17.61
CA TYR A 268 4.15 -19.88 -18.65
C TYR A 268 4.42 -21.27 -18.06
N THR A 269 3.85 -22.29 -18.70
CA THR A 269 4.13 -23.70 -18.41
C THR A 269 5.03 -24.25 -19.51
N TYR A 270 6.26 -24.65 -19.16
CA TYR A 270 7.21 -25.26 -20.07
C TYR A 270 7.22 -26.75 -19.88
N SER A 271 7.18 -27.51 -20.97
CA SER A 271 7.31 -28.96 -20.92
C SER A 271 8.17 -29.50 -22.05
N ALA A 272 8.78 -30.67 -21.83
CA ALA A 272 9.60 -31.32 -22.83
C ALA A 272 9.34 -32.82 -22.91
N ILE A 273 9.37 -33.35 -24.13
CA ILE A 273 9.26 -34.79 -24.44
C ILE A 273 10.39 -35.20 -25.37
N ALA A 274 10.88 -36.43 -25.19
CA ALA A 274 11.81 -37.08 -26.10
C ALA A 274 11.05 -38.05 -27.01
N VAL A 275 11.57 -38.27 -28.22
CA VAL A 275 10.93 -39.13 -29.23
C VAL A 275 11.99 -40.06 -29.81
N ASN A 276 11.63 -41.34 -29.94
CA ASN A 276 12.35 -42.30 -30.78
C ASN A 276 11.34 -43.14 -31.60
N ALA A 277 11.84 -44.14 -32.34
CA ALA A 277 11.01 -45.00 -33.18
C ALA A 277 9.90 -45.77 -32.41
N SER A 278 10.03 -45.93 -31.10
CA SER A 278 9.04 -46.61 -30.24
C SER A 278 7.96 -45.66 -29.71
N GLY A 279 8.14 -44.34 -29.84
CA GLY A 279 7.14 -43.33 -29.49
C GLY A 279 7.69 -42.15 -28.71
N GLU A 280 6.77 -41.40 -28.08
CA GLU A 280 7.07 -40.21 -27.29
C GLU A 280 7.17 -40.57 -25.80
N SER A 281 8.14 -39.99 -25.10
CA SER A 281 8.30 -40.12 -23.66
C SER A 281 7.15 -39.46 -22.91
N PRO A 282 6.96 -39.77 -21.61
CA PRO A 282 6.27 -38.87 -20.70
C PRO A 282 6.90 -37.47 -20.73
N ALA A 283 6.10 -36.44 -20.43
CA ALA A 283 6.58 -35.07 -20.36
C ALA A 283 7.21 -34.75 -19.00
N VAL A 284 8.30 -33.97 -19.00
CA VAL A 284 8.73 -33.20 -17.84
C VAL A 284 8.14 -31.80 -17.94
N GLU A 285 7.72 -31.19 -16.83
CA GLU A 285 7.05 -29.88 -16.80
C GLU A 285 7.60 -28.99 -15.68
N THR A 286 7.67 -27.67 -15.94
CA THR A 286 7.91 -26.64 -14.92
C THR A 286 7.17 -25.34 -15.27
N LYS A 287 6.96 -24.47 -14.28
CA LYS A 287 6.30 -23.16 -14.46
C LYS A 287 7.24 -22.03 -14.14
N ALA A 288 7.24 -20.99 -14.95
CA ALA A 288 8.08 -19.80 -14.76
C ALA A 288 7.32 -18.51 -15.11
N PHE A 289 7.57 -17.43 -14.37
CA PHE A 289 7.07 -16.10 -14.71
C PHE A 289 8.14 -15.37 -15.54
N VAL A 290 7.85 -15.11 -16.81
CA VAL A 290 8.79 -14.47 -17.75
C VAL A 290 8.41 -13.00 -17.92
N GLY A 291 9.36 -12.11 -17.61
CA GLY A 291 9.20 -10.66 -17.61
C GLY A 291 9.51 -10.03 -16.25
N THR A 292 9.03 -8.80 -16.04
CA THR A 292 9.25 -8.01 -14.83
C THR A 292 8.06 -8.02 -13.90
N LEU A 293 8.31 -7.81 -12.61
CA LEU A 293 7.27 -7.48 -11.64
C LEU A 293 7.02 -5.96 -11.60
N GLU A 294 6.09 -5.55 -10.75
CA GLU A 294 5.88 -4.13 -10.44
C GLU A 294 7.19 -3.49 -9.93
N PRO A 295 7.49 -2.23 -10.31
CA PRO A 295 8.65 -1.52 -9.78
C PRO A 295 8.56 -1.26 -8.28
N SER A 296 9.71 -1.10 -7.64
CA SER A 296 9.79 -0.48 -6.31
C SER A 296 9.25 0.96 -6.34
N ASP A 297 8.81 1.45 -5.19
CA ASP A 297 8.26 2.80 -5.07
C ASP A 297 9.31 3.89 -5.38
N PRO A 298 8.95 4.93 -6.16
CA PRO A 298 9.82 6.09 -6.38
C PRO A 298 10.23 6.74 -5.06
N THR A 299 11.47 7.23 -4.99
CA THR A 299 12.01 7.91 -3.80
C THR A 299 12.62 9.26 -4.16
N GLY A 300 12.85 10.11 -3.16
CA GLY A 300 13.46 11.43 -3.37
C GLY A 300 12.62 12.33 -4.26
N ILE A 301 11.30 12.26 -4.14
CA ILE A 301 10.40 13.11 -4.91
C ILE A 301 10.53 14.55 -4.41
N THR A 302 10.79 15.48 -5.34
CA THR A 302 10.78 16.92 -5.04
C THR A 302 9.85 17.64 -6.01
N LEU A 303 9.26 18.75 -5.54
CA LEU A 303 8.39 19.61 -6.33
C LEU A 303 8.79 21.06 -6.09
N VAL A 304 9.11 21.79 -7.16
CA VAL A 304 9.56 23.19 -7.09
C VAL A 304 8.84 24.04 -8.12
N GLU A 305 8.49 25.27 -7.75
CA GLU A 305 8.05 26.28 -8.71
C GLU A 305 9.27 26.81 -9.47
N THR A 306 9.16 26.94 -10.78
CA THR A 306 10.23 27.49 -11.62
C THR A 306 10.22 29.02 -11.58
N SER A 307 11.16 29.64 -12.29
CA SER A 307 11.12 31.10 -12.50
C SER A 307 9.91 31.57 -13.33
N THR A 308 9.24 30.66 -14.04
CA THR A 308 7.99 30.95 -14.75
C THR A 308 6.83 30.78 -13.77
N PRO A 309 6.08 31.86 -13.43
CA PRO A 309 4.99 31.78 -12.45
C PRO A 309 3.99 30.67 -12.79
N GLY A 310 3.60 29.85 -11.80
CA GLY A 310 2.64 28.75 -11.97
C GLY A 310 3.15 27.56 -12.79
N GLU A 311 4.42 27.52 -13.19
CA GLU A 311 5.07 26.34 -13.78
C GLU A 311 5.92 25.65 -12.72
N VAL A 312 5.76 24.33 -12.60
CA VAL A 312 6.45 23.51 -11.61
C VAL A 312 7.33 22.48 -12.29
N THR A 313 8.38 22.06 -11.59
CA THR A 313 9.19 20.90 -11.94
C THR A 313 9.11 19.89 -10.81
N ILE A 314 8.69 18.67 -11.14
CA ILE A 314 8.76 17.51 -10.25
C ILE A 314 9.94 16.64 -10.67
N THR A 315 10.69 16.11 -9.70
CA THR A 315 11.82 15.20 -9.92
C THR A 315 11.76 14.04 -8.95
N TRP A 316 12.42 12.93 -9.28
CA TRP A 316 12.54 11.75 -8.42
C TRP A 316 13.85 11.00 -8.68
N THR A 317 14.19 10.08 -7.80
CA THR A 317 15.32 9.15 -7.99
C THR A 317 14.94 8.06 -8.99
N PRO A 318 15.81 7.68 -9.95
CA PRO A 318 15.53 6.56 -10.85
C PRO A 318 15.23 5.27 -10.07
N VAL A 319 14.12 4.62 -10.39
CA VAL A 319 13.78 3.29 -9.89
C VAL A 319 14.58 2.25 -10.67
N THR A 320 15.42 1.49 -9.96
CA THR A 320 16.34 0.50 -10.54
C THR A 320 16.00 -0.93 -10.18
N THR A 321 14.96 -1.15 -9.38
CA THR A 321 14.57 -2.49 -8.91
C THR A 321 13.06 -2.71 -8.92
N ASP A 322 12.64 -3.97 -9.05
CA ASP A 322 11.26 -4.39 -8.82
C ASP A 322 10.95 -4.57 -7.31
N ILE A 323 9.70 -4.89 -6.98
CA ILE A 323 9.25 -5.13 -5.58
C ILE A 323 9.97 -6.29 -4.86
N ARG A 324 10.76 -7.10 -5.57
CA ARG A 324 11.57 -8.20 -5.01
C ARG A 324 13.06 -7.89 -5.00
N GLY A 325 13.45 -6.68 -5.41
CA GLY A 325 14.86 -6.26 -5.47
C GLY A 325 15.61 -6.76 -6.70
N ASN A 326 14.93 -7.29 -7.72
CA ASN A 326 15.60 -7.63 -8.98
C ASN A 326 15.93 -6.35 -9.75
N ASN A 327 17.12 -6.31 -10.36
CA ASN A 327 17.53 -5.15 -11.17
C ASN A 327 16.65 -5.00 -12.40
N LEU A 328 16.21 -3.77 -12.65
CA LEU A 328 15.47 -3.36 -13.85
C LEU A 328 16.42 -2.64 -14.81
N ASP A 329 16.28 -2.88 -16.11
CA ASP A 329 16.89 -2.02 -17.12
C ASP A 329 16.07 -0.72 -17.22
N PRO A 330 16.71 0.46 -17.11
CA PRO A 330 16.03 1.75 -17.24
C PRO A 330 15.21 1.92 -18.54
N GLU A 331 15.54 1.19 -19.62
CA GLU A 331 14.77 1.27 -20.86
C GLU A 331 13.33 0.71 -20.74
N PHE A 332 13.09 -0.16 -19.76
CA PHE A 332 11.78 -0.77 -19.50
C PHE A 332 11.03 -0.14 -18.33
N VAL A 333 11.56 0.95 -17.76
CA VAL A 333 10.92 1.70 -16.67
C VAL A 333 10.43 3.04 -17.20
N THR A 334 9.13 3.29 -17.08
CA THR A 334 8.53 4.60 -17.34
C THR A 334 7.83 5.11 -16.08
N TYR A 335 7.40 6.38 -16.11
CA TYR A 335 6.70 6.98 -14.98
C TYR A 335 5.38 7.61 -15.41
N ARG A 336 4.49 7.73 -14.42
CA ARG A 336 3.24 8.48 -14.55
C ARG A 336 3.12 9.49 -13.42
N ILE A 337 2.43 10.58 -13.71
CA ILE A 337 2.13 11.64 -12.75
C ILE A 337 0.61 11.85 -12.71
N TYR A 338 0.07 11.92 -11.50
CA TYR A 338 -1.35 12.16 -11.23
C TYR A 338 -1.54 13.44 -10.43
N SER A 339 -2.70 14.10 -10.59
CA SER A 339 -3.03 15.29 -9.81
C SER A 339 -3.35 14.97 -8.35
N GLU A 340 -3.34 15.99 -7.51
CA GLU A 340 -3.77 15.95 -6.11
C GLU A 340 -5.13 15.26 -5.92
N GLY A 341 -5.25 14.48 -4.83
CA GLY A 341 -6.52 13.99 -4.29
C GLY A 341 -7.24 12.90 -5.09
N SER A 342 -6.71 12.42 -6.22
CA SER A 342 -7.33 11.30 -6.94
C SER A 342 -6.33 10.43 -7.72
N GLN A 343 -6.37 9.12 -7.44
CA GLN A 343 -5.65 8.09 -8.22
C GLN A 343 -6.22 7.93 -9.64
N SER A 344 -7.28 8.65 -9.99
CA SER A 344 -7.99 8.56 -11.27
C SER A 344 -7.61 9.66 -12.27
N ASN A 345 -7.00 10.77 -11.84
CA ASN A 345 -6.67 11.87 -12.74
C ASN A 345 -5.21 11.83 -13.21
N LEU A 346 -4.96 11.00 -14.22
CA LEU A 346 -3.67 10.87 -14.89
C LEU A 346 -3.35 12.14 -15.69
N LEU A 347 -2.27 12.84 -15.32
CA LEU A 347 -1.79 14.03 -16.03
C LEU A 347 -0.81 13.66 -17.14
N PHE A 348 0.13 12.77 -16.82
CA PHE A 348 1.20 12.37 -17.73
C PHE A 348 1.49 10.88 -17.59
N SER A 349 1.74 10.22 -18.72
CA SER A 349 2.16 8.81 -18.78
C SER A 349 3.34 8.64 -19.74
N ASN A 350 3.94 7.45 -19.72
CA ASN A 350 5.08 7.11 -20.56
C ASN A 350 6.24 8.12 -20.44
N ILE A 351 6.45 8.66 -19.24
CA ILE A 351 7.56 9.58 -19.00
C ILE A 351 8.84 8.76 -18.98
N SER A 352 9.75 9.07 -19.89
CA SER A 352 11.14 8.64 -19.82
C SER A 352 11.96 9.65 -19.02
N GLY A 353 12.95 9.16 -18.28
CA GLY A 353 13.75 9.98 -17.36
C GLY A 353 13.07 10.21 -16.00
N THR A 354 13.60 11.14 -15.22
CA THR A 354 13.24 11.29 -13.80
C THR A 354 12.84 12.71 -13.41
N SER A 355 12.29 13.45 -14.38
CA SER A 355 11.79 14.80 -14.16
C SER A 355 10.69 15.14 -15.15
N LYS A 356 9.76 15.99 -14.73
CA LYS A 356 8.76 16.61 -15.60
C LYS A 356 8.52 18.06 -15.18
N THR A 357 8.58 18.97 -16.14
CA THR A 357 8.18 20.37 -15.98
C THR A 357 6.85 20.61 -16.68
N PHE A 358 5.91 21.29 -16.03
CA PHE A 358 4.59 21.60 -16.58
C PHE A 358 3.92 22.77 -15.86
N LYS A 359 2.93 23.38 -16.54
CA LYS A 359 2.09 24.44 -15.97
C LYS A 359 1.09 23.82 -14.98
N ALA A 360 1.23 24.16 -13.70
CA ALA A 360 0.36 23.71 -12.63
C ALA A 360 -0.86 24.61 -12.44
N LEU A 361 -0.71 25.92 -12.73
CA LEU A 361 -1.73 26.93 -12.47
C LEU A 361 -1.76 28.01 -13.54
N ASP A 362 -2.90 28.21 -14.18
CA ASP A 362 -3.08 29.27 -15.18
C ASP A 362 -3.23 30.66 -14.53
N ASP A 363 -4.01 30.76 -13.46
CA ASP A 363 -4.20 32.00 -12.71
C ASP A 363 -3.11 32.18 -11.65
N THR A 364 -2.12 33.01 -11.97
CA THR A 364 -0.98 33.31 -11.09
C THR A 364 -1.19 34.58 -10.27
N SER A 365 -2.43 35.07 -10.12
CA SER A 365 -2.74 36.24 -9.30
C SER A 365 -2.97 35.90 -7.83
N VAL A 366 -3.25 34.62 -7.54
CA VAL A 366 -3.49 34.10 -6.19
C VAL A 366 -2.53 32.97 -5.87
N GLN A 367 -2.33 32.75 -4.57
CA GLN A 367 -1.54 31.63 -4.09
C GLN A 367 -2.42 30.39 -3.93
N THR A 368 -1.91 29.21 -4.27
CA THR A 368 -2.57 27.92 -4.02
C THR A 368 -1.53 26.87 -3.69
N PHE A 369 -1.93 25.84 -2.93
CA PHE A 369 -1.14 24.63 -2.81
C PHE A 369 -1.38 23.70 -4.01
N VAL A 370 -0.34 22.96 -4.37
CA VAL A 370 -0.39 21.86 -5.32
C VAL A 370 0.39 20.66 -4.78
N GLN A 371 -0.11 19.47 -5.08
CA GLN A 371 0.56 18.21 -4.82
C GLN A 371 0.35 17.25 -6.00
N TYR A 372 1.31 16.37 -6.25
CA TYR A 372 1.20 15.33 -7.27
C TYR A 372 1.63 13.99 -6.70
N SER A 373 1.25 12.90 -7.36
CA SER A 373 1.83 11.59 -7.09
C SER A 373 2.56 11.04 -8.31
N VAL A 374 3.67 10.35 -8.05
CA VAL A 374 4.48 9.67 -9.05
C VAL A 374 4.39 8.16 -8.82
N VAL A 375 4.24 7.42 -9.91
CA VAL A 375 4.39 5.95 -9.93
C VAL A 375 5.44 5.58 -10.96
N ALA A 376 6.19 4.52 -10.69
CA ALA A 376 7.01 3.84 -11.68
C ALA A 376 6.18 2.71 -12.34
N GLU A 377 6.47 2.42 -13.59
CA GLU A 377 5.75 1.44 -14.40
C GLU A 377 6.71 0.55 -15.20
N THR A 378 6.46 -0.76 -15.16
CA THR A 378 6.99 -1.76 -16.10
C THR A 378 5.83 -2.55 -16.72
N LYS A 379 6.13 -3.53 -17.59
CA LYS A 379 5.11 -4.49 -18.05
C LYS A 379 4.50 -5.34 -16.94
N GLY A 380 5.14 -5.39 -15.76
CA GLY A 380 4.63 -6.09 -14.59
C GLY A 380 3.54 -5.35 -13.84
N GLY A 381 3.39 -4.04 -14.08
CA GLY A 381 2.41 -3.18 -13.42
C GLY A 381 3.03 -1.86 -12.96
N ILE A 382 2.34 -1.19 -12.03
CA ILE A 382 2.76 0.10 -11.46
C ILE A 382 3.12 -0.07 -9.98
N SER A 383 4.05 0.75 -9.49
CA SER A 383 4.37 0.89 -8.06
C SER A 383 3.20 1.52 -7.28
N ASN A 384 3.37 1.70 -5.96
CA ASN A 384 2.46 2.56 -5.20
C ASN A 384 2.58 4.02 -5.64
N TYR A 385 1.52 4.78 -5.40
CA TYR A 385 1.48 6.23 -5.57
C TYR A 385 2.28 6.89 -4.46
N VAL A 386 3.36 7.58 -4.82
CA VAL A 386 4.18 8.33 -3.85
C VAL A 386 3.96 9.82 -4.09
N TYR A 387 3.50 10.52 -3.05
CA TYR A 387 3.19 11.94 -3.13
C TYR A 387 4.47 12.79 -3.11
N SER A 388 4.46 13.87 -3.87
CA SER A 388 5.39 14.96 -3.69
C SER A 388 5.11 15.70 -2.38
N PRO A 389 6.07 16.49 -1.87
CA PRO A 389 5.76 17.51 -0.88
C PRO A 389 4.64 18.44 -1.39
N LEU A 390 3.82 18.95 -0.46
CA LEU A 390 2.84 20.00 -0.73
C LEU A 390 3.59 21.30 -1.01
N LEU A 391 3.30 21.95 -2.13
CA LEU A 391 4.01 23.17 -2.57
C LEU A 391 3.03 24.33 -2.77
N PRO A 392 3.19 25.47 -2.09
CA PRO A 392 2.46 26.68 -2.41
C PRO A 392 3.11 27.40 -3.60
N ILE A 393 2.30 27.67 -4.64
CA ILE A 393 2.69 28.36 -5.87
C ILE A 393 1.89 29.66 -6.04
N GLY A 394 2.38 30.61 -6.85
CA GLY A 394 1.77 31.94 -7.01
C GLY A 394 2.47 33.05 -6.20
N PRO A 395 1.95 34.28 -6.14
CA PRO A 395 2.63 35.40 -5.49
C PRO A 395 2.68 35.22 -3.98
N ALA A 396 3.84 35.55 -3.39
CA ALA A 396 4.01 35.55 -1.93
C ALA A 396 3.21 36.70 -1.29
N TYR A 397 2.72 36.49 -0.07
CA TYR A 397 2.03 37.51 0.69
C TYR A 397 3.02 38.59 1.15
N SER A 398 2.65 39.86 1.01
CA SER A 398 3.49 40.98 1.43
C SER A 398 3.45 41.17 2.94
N THR A 399 4.58 41.54 3.55
CA THR A 399 4.60 42.04 4.93
C THR A 399 4.17 43.52 5.04
N PRO A 400 3.54 43.97 6.15
CA PRO A 400 3.25 43.18 7.35
C PRO A 400 2.17 42.12 7.10
N TYR A 401 2.45 40.89 7.54
CA TYR A 401 1.56 39.74 7.42
C TYR A 401 0.69 39.64 8.67
N HIS A 402 -0.59 39.28 8.51
CA HIS A 402 -1.52 39.08 9.63
C HIS A 402 -2.58 38.02 9.30
N GLU A 403 -2.68 36.99 10.13
CA GLU A 403 -3.73 35.98 10.11
C GLU A 403 -4.29 35.79 11.52
N SER A 404 -5.60 36.04 11.71
CA SER A 404 -6.33 35.82 12.98
C SER A 404 -7.39 34.74 12.88
N PHE A 405 -7.69 34.22 11.68
CA PHE A 405 -8.78 33.26 11.48
C PHE A 405 -10.18 33.81 11.85
N ALA A 406 -10.40 35.12 11.75
CA ALA A 406 -11.65 35.82 12.09
C ALA A 406 -12.91 35.04 11.70
N GLU A 407 -13.86 34.94 12.63
CA GLU A 407 -15.09 34.16 12.47
C GLU A 407 -14.86 32.68 12.07
N GLY A 408 -13.75 32.11 12.55
CA GLY A 408 -13.31 30.74 12.24
C GLY A 408 -12.90 30.53 10.78
N LYS A 409 -12.38 31.55 10.09
CA LYS A 409 -12.02 31.50 8.66
C LYS A 409 -10.63 32.07 8.42
N ALA A 410 -9.77 31.27 7.78
CA ALA A 410 -8.47 31.76 7.34
C ALA A 410 -8.60 32.78 6.21
N SER A 411 -7.78 33.84 6.28
CA SER A 411 -7.62 34.84 5.21
C SER A 411 -6.55 34.44 4.19
N HIS A 412 -5.63 33.57 4.58
CA HIS A 412 -4.53 33.05 3.77
C HIS A 412 -4.63 31.53 3.60
N ILE A 413 -4.03 31.01 2.53
CA ILE A 413 -3.94 29.56 2.36
C ILE A 413 -3.04 28.96 3.44
N PHE A 414 -3.39 27.75 3.85
CA PHE A 414 -2.58 26.94 4.74
C PHE A 414 -2.61 25.48 4.33
N GLY A 415 -1.51 24.78 4.58
CA GLY A 415 -1.34 23.35 4.34
C GLY A 415 -1.56 22.60 5.63
N ILE A 416 -2.41 21.57 5.58
CA ILE A 416 -2.60 20.58 6.65
C ILE A 416 -2.24 19.20 6.11
N TYR A 417 -1.70 18.36 6.97
CA TYR A 417 -1.20 17.03 6.63
C TYR A 417 -2.13 15.98 7.27
N PRO A 418 -3.13 15.44 6.55
CA PRO A 418 -4.13 14.55 7.12
C PRO A 418 -3.58 13.18 7.57
N GLU A 419 -2.35 12.85 7.17
CA GLU A 419 -1.60 11.69 7.65
C GLU A 419 -1.08 11.85 9.08
N ASP A 420 -1.01 13.09 9.60
CA ASP A 420 -0.66 13.37 10.98
C ASP A 420 -1.78 12.95 11.94
N TYR A 421 -1.42 12.58 13.17
CA TYR A 421 -2.39 12.09 14.16
C TYR A 421 -3.11 13.22 14.91
N ALA A 422 -2.49 14.40 15.02
CA ALA A 422 -3.13 15.61 15.51
C ALA A 422 -3.62 16.47 14.36
N LEU A 423 -4.86 16.95 14.46
CA LEU A 423 -5.53 17.70 13.40
C LEU A 423 -5.55 19.19 13.70
N TRP A 424 -5.07 20.00 12.74
CA TRP A 424 -5.21 21.45 12.77
C TRP A 424 -6.56 21.88 12.21
N SER A 425 -7.31 22.69 12.97
CA SER A 425 -8.64 23.19 12.60
C SER A 425 -8.86 24.61 13.12
N THR A 426 -9.74 25.36 12.45
CA THR A 426 -10.20 26.66 12.93
C THR A 426 -11.32 26.48 13.94
N TYR A 427 -11.31 27.30 15.00
CA TYR A 427 -12.32 27.29 16.06
C TYR A 427 -12.96 28.67 16.18
N THR A 428 -14.22 28.67 16.62
CA THR A 428 -14.91 29.86 17.12
C THR A 428 -15.08 29.79 18.65
N THR A 429 -15.54 30.88 19.26
CA THR A 429 -15.90 30.87 20.68
C THR A 429 -17.00 29.84 20.98
N GLU A 430 -17.93 29.62 20.05
CA GLU A 430 -19.02 28.62 20.20
C GLU A 430 -18.49 27.18 20.22
N ASP A 431 -17.45 26.89 19.42
CA ASP A 431 -16.90 25.53 19.30
C ASP A 431 -16.06 25.12 20.53
N SER A 432 -15.46 26.09 21.22
CA SER A 432 -14.37 25.86 22.19
C SER A 432 -14.65 26.37 23.60
N GLU A 433 -15.64 27.24 23.79
CA GLU A 433 -15.87 28.04 25.01
C GLU A 433 -14.68 28.96 25.38
N ILE A 434 -13.74 29.19 24.46
CA ILE A 434 -12.59 30.09 24.63
C ILE A 434 -12.81 31.32 23.74
N GLU A 435 -12.71 32.51 24.33
CA GLU A 435 -12.75 33.76 23.57
C GLU A 435 -11.45 33.94 22.76
N SER A 436 -11.58 34.26 21.47
CA SER A 436 -10.47 34.66 20.57
C SER A 436 -9.63 35.76 21.21
N GLN A 437 -8.33 35.77 20.94
CA GLN A 437 -7.38 36.68 21.60
C GLN A 437 -7.69 38.15 21.30
N ASP A 438 -8.04 38.46 20.07
CA ASP A 438 -8.30 39.83 19.58
C ASP A 438 -9.80 40.17 19.49
N GLY A 439 -10.68 39.22 19.82
CA GLY A 439 -12.13 39.40 19.90
C GLY A 439 -12.85 39.31 18.56
N ASP A 440 -12.24 38.68 17.55
CA ASP A 440 -12.82 38.50 16.21
C ASP A 440 -13.57 37.16 16.01
N ASN A 441 -13.78 36.41 17.09
CA ASN A 441 -14.50 35.14 17.13
C ASN A 441 -13.82 34.01 16.31
N GLY A 442 -12.51 34.09 16.09
CA GLY A 442 -11.74 33.05 15.40
C GLY A 442 -10.38 32.79 16.03
N PHE A 443 -9.88 31.56 15.89
CA PHE A 443 -8.48 31.19 16.14
C PHE A 443 -8.19 29.80 15.53
N LEU A 444 -6.94 29.35 15.61
CA LEU A 444 -6.51 28.03 15.11
C LEU A 444 -6.12 27.12 16.27
N GLY A 445 -6.45 25.82 16.18
CA GLY A 445 -6.07 24.83 17.17
C GLY A 445 -5.58 23.53 16.53
N SER A 446 -4.60 22.91 17.17
CA SER A 446 -4.22 21.51 16.96
C SER A 446 -4.90 20.66 18.02
N GLU A 447 -5.54 19.57 17.59
CA GLU A 447 -6.20 18.60 18.48
C GLU A 447 -5.60 17.20 18.30
N GLY A 448 -4.98 16.68 19.37
CA GLY A 448 -4.47 15.30 19.48
C GLY A 448 -5.47 14.40 20.20
N SER A 449 -5.67 13.18 19.70
CA SER A 449 -6.57 12.19 20.29
C SER A 449 -5.88 11.33 21.37
N TYR A 450 -4.56 11.17 21.26
CA TYR A 450 -3.72 10.37 22.12
C TYR A 450 -2.45 11.12 22.51
N SER A 451 -1.83 10.68 23.60
CA SER A 451 -0.50 11.15 23.98
C SER A 451 0.51 10.84 22.88
N GLU A 452 1.43 11.77 22.64
CA GLU A 452 2.45 11.75 21.59
C GLU A 452 1.92 11.98 20.16
N ASP A 453 0.63 12.31 20.01
CA ASP A 453 0.12 12.74 18.71
C ASP A 453 0.83 14.02 18.26
N THR A 454 1.08 14.12 16.96
CA THR A 454 1.77 15.26 16.35
C THR A 454 1.00 15.75 15.14
N GLY A 455 1.15 17.04 14.82
CA GLY A 455 0.43 17.69 13.72
C GLY A 455 1.22 18.82 13.09
N THR A 456 1.16 18.92 11.76
CA THR A 456 1.88 19.92 10.98
C THR A 456 0.93 20.92 10.32
N PHE A 457 1.27 22.20 10.44
CA PHE A 457 0.61 23.30 9.76
C PHE A 457 1.65 24.13 9.01
N ASP A 458 1.42 24.37 7.72
CA ASP A 458 2.27 25.24 6.89
C ASP A 458 1.49 26.45 6.40
N THR A 459 2.12 27.62 6.39
CA THR A 459 1.57 28.80 5.70
C THR A 459 1.85 28.73 4.20
N GLY A 460 1.15 29.57 3.42
CA GLY A 460 1.67 29.99 2.13
C GLY A 460 3.02 30.73 2.23
N LYS A 461 3.57 31.10 1.08
CA LYS A 461 4.74 31.95 0.89
C LYS A 461 4.49 33.36 1.41
N ILE A 462 5.45 33.87 2.16
CA ILE A 462 5.46 35.22 2.74
C ILE A 462 6.78 35.89 2.34
N ASP A 463 6.69 37.10 1.79
CA ASP A 463 7.83 37.91 1.37
C ASP A 463 8.27 38.84 2.50
N LEU A 464 9.48 38.64 3.01
CA LEU A 464 10.07 39.45 4.09
C LEU A 464 10.86 40.66 3.58
N SER A 465 10.83 40.94 2.28
CA SER A 465 11.55 42.04 1.66
C SER A 465 11.17 43.39 2.27
N GLY A 466 12.20 44.15 2.66
CA GLY A 466 12.03 45.49 3.23
C GLY A 466 11.81 45.53 4.74
N LEU A 467 11.68 44.39 5.43
CA LEU A 467 11.72 44.35 6.88
C LEU A 467 13.17 44.52 7.39
N THR A 468 13.34 45.37 8.39
CA THR A 468 14.63 45.60 9.06
C THR A 468 14.90 44.63 10.21
N THR A 469 13.86 44.22 10.92
CA THR A 469 13.89 43.30 12.08
C THR A 469 12.75 42.27 11.98
N PRO A 470 12.69 41.48 10.89
CA PRO A 470 11.58 40.56 10.66
C PRO A 470 11.38 39.62 11.86
N THR A 471 10.18 39.64 12.41
CA THR A 471 9.81 38.92 13.62
C THR A 471 8.41 38.36 13.46
N LEU A 472 8.29 37.05 13.71
CA LEU A 472 7.01 36.40 13.89
C LEU A 472 6.52 36.66 15.30
N THR A 473 5.28 37.09 15.44
CA THR A 473 4.58 37.14 16.74
C THR A 473 3.23 36.49 16.62
N PHE A 474 2.83 35.72 17.63
CA PHE A 474 1.49 35.15 17.73
C PHE A 474 1.18 34.90 19.20
N TYR A 475 -0.04 34.49 19.50
CA TYR A 475 -0.46 34.14 20.85
C TYR A 475 -0.69 32.65 20.96
N ILE A 476 -0.30 32.06 22.08
CA ILE A 476 -0.58 30.67 22.44
C ILE A 476 -1.51 30.69 23.64
N TYR A 477 -2.59 29.91 23.60
CA TYR A 477 -3.46 29.78 24.77
C TYR A 477 -2.81 28.83 25.78
N ASN A 478 -2.34 29.37 26.90
CA ASN A 478 -1.79 28.58 27.99
C ASN A 478 -2.93 27.90 28.76
N ILE A 479 -2.88 26.57 28.83
CA ILE A 479 -3.81 25.76 29.62
C ILE A 479 -3.04 25.14 30.79
N ILE A 480 -3.44 25.48 32.01
CA ILE A 480 -2.90 24.90 33.25
C ILE A 480 -3.55 23.53 33.47
N GLY A 481 -2.73 22.49 33.50
CA GLY A 481 -3.21 21.13 33.79
C GLY A 481 -3.69 21.00 35.24
N GLU A 482 -4.73 20.18 35.46
CA GLU A 482 -5.36 20.03 36.78
C GLU A 482 -4.48 19.24 37.77
N ASP A 483 -3.82 18.18 37.31
CA ASP A 483 -2.98 17.28 38.14
C ASP A 483 -1.49 17.30 37.77
N GLU A 484 -1.17 17.52 36.49
CA GLU A 484 0.19 17.55 35.93
C GLU A 484 0.38 18.78 35.05
N ALA A 485 1.60 19.32 34.98
CA ALA A 485 1.88 20.48 34.15
C ALA A 485 1.74 20.13 32.65
N ASN A 486 1.14 21.03 31.88
CA ASN A 486 0.99 20.86 30.43
C ASN A 486 2.36 20.83 29.76
N ASN A 487 2.80 19.64 29.36
CA ASN A 487 4.08 19.38 28.72
C ASN A 487 3.99 19.28 27.19
N ASN A 488 2.87 19.69 26.58
CA ASN A 488 2.78 19.83 25.14
C ASN A 488 3.84 20.81 24.63
N GLU A 489 4.24 20.63 23.37
CA GLU A 489 5.24 21.49 22.72
C GLU A 489 4.71 22.02 21.38
N LEU A 490 5.01 23.27 21.07
CA LEU A 490 4.77 23.88 19.76
C LEU A 490 6.11 24.34 19.20
N SER A 491 6.51 23.75 18.07
CA SER A 491 7.75 24.11 17.38
C SER A 491 7.46 24.98 16.16
N VAL A 492 8.29 26.01 15.97
CA VAL A 492 8.25 26.93 14.83
C VAL A 492 9.49 26.71 13.97
N SER A 493 9.27 26.43 12.70
CA SER A 493 10.32 26.30 11.69
C SER A 493 10.07 27.23 10.51
N VAL A 494 11.15 27.60 9.81
CA VAL A 494 11.05 28.22 8.48
C VAL A 494 11.31 27.17 7.42
N VAL A 495 10.42 27.09 6.43
CA VAL A 495 10.65 26.32 5.21
C VAL A 495 11.16 27.26 4.12
N HIS A 496 12.41 27.06 3.70
CA HIS A 496 13.06 27.85 2.67
C HIS A 496 13.74 26.93 1.64
N ASN A 497 13.42 27.11 0.36
CA ASN A 497 13.87 26.25 -0.75
C ASN A 497 13.65 24.75 -0.48
N GLY A 498 12.51 24.39 0.12
CA GLY A 498 12.14 23.02 0.46
C GLY A 498 12.84 22.45 1.70
N ASN A 499 13.72 23.21 2.36
CA ASN A 499 14.37 22.78 3.60
C ASN A 499 13.71 23.43 4.81
N SER A 500 13.35 22.62 5.80
CA SER A 500 12.83 23.10 7.08
C SER A 500 13.97 23.32 8.08
N THR A 501 13.97 24.48 8.72
CA THR A 501 14.91 24.83 9.79
C THR A 501 14.15 25.22 11.05
N LEU A 502 14.35 24.46 12.14
CA LEU A 502 13.77 24.76 13.45
C LEU A 502 14.35 26.06 14.01
N LEU A 503 13.47 26.96 14.44
CA LEU A 503 13.85 28.24 15.07
C LEU A 503 13.66 28.19 16.58
N GLU A 504 12.49 27.75 17.02
CA GLU A 504 12.12 27.78 18.44
C GLU A 504 11.09 26.71 18.78
N THR A 505 11.15 26.20 20.00
CA THR A 505 10.17 25.26 20.57
C THR A 505 9.64 25.85 21.86
N PHE A 506 8.33 26.07 21.91
CA PHE A 506 7.61 26.56 23.08
C PHE A 506 7.05 25.37 23.86
N LYS A 507 7.43 25.26 25.13
CA LYS A 507 6.86 24.29 26.06
C LYS A 507 5.77 24.96 26.88
N MET A 508 4.58 24.38 26.89
CA MET A 508 3.40 25.09 27.46
C MET A 508 3.62 25.48 28.93
N TYR A 509 4.21 24.61 29.75
CA TYR A 509 4.52 24.90 31.16
C TYR A 509 5.53 26.02 31.41
N GLU A 510 6.27 26.47 30.39
CA GLU A 510 7.24 27.57 30.50
C GLU A 510 6.64 28.93 30.11
N LEU A 511 5.43 28.96 29.54
CA LEU A 511 4.81 30.18 29.00
C LEU A 511 4.25 31.11 30.09
N SER A 512 3.49 30.56 31.04
CA SER A 512 2.78 31.34 32.07
C SER A 512 2.31 30.45 33.23
N ASP A 513 2.16 31.05 34.42
CA ASP A 513 1.58 30.42 35.61
C ASP A 513 0.04 30.54 35.69
N LYS A 514 -0.59 31.11 34.65
CA LYS A 514 -2.02 31.35 34.56
C LYS A 514 -2.58 30.93 33.22
N ASP A 515 -3.84 30.51 33.22
CA ASP A 515 -4.62 30.29 32.00
C ASP A 515 -4.75 31.59 31.19
N GLY A 516 -4.71 31.45 29.86
CA GLY A 516 -5.01 32.53 28.92
C GLY A 516 -3.96 32.71 27.81
N TRP A 517 -4.24 33.67 26.93
CA TRP A 517 -3.39 33.98 25.78
C TRP A 517 -2.05 34.60 26.20
N VAL A 518 -0.94 33.97 25.77
CA VAL A 518 0.43 34.42 25.98
C VAL A 518 1.04 34.78 24.63
N LYS A 519 1.53 36.02 24.49
CA LYS A 519 2.24 36.46 23.30
C LYS A 519 3.64 35.84 23.26
N VAL A 520 4.00 35.25 22.14
CA VAL A 520 5.35 34.75 21.85
C VAL A 520 5.94 35.44 20.63
N GLU A 521 7.28 35.45 20.54
CA GLU A 521 8.02 36.15 19.48
C GLU A 521 9.17 35.26 19.01
N VAL A 522 9.30 35.08 17.69
CA VAL A 522 10.37 34.30 17.06
C VAL A 522 11.11 35.19 16.06
N SER A 523 12.43 35.28 16.18
CA SER A 523 13.24 36.07 15.24
C SER A 523 13.33 35.40 13.88
N LEU A 524 13.09 36.16 12.81
CA LEU A 524 13.25 35.73 11.42
C LEU A 524 14.43 36.45 10.73
N ASN A 525 15.34 37.04 11.49
CA ASN A 525 16.42 37.89 10.96
C ASN A 525 17.32 37.17 9.95
N ASP A 526 17.52 35.86 10.11
CA ASP A 526 18.34 35.05 9.19
C ASP A 526 17.73 34.91 7.79
N TYR A 527 16.43 35.18 7.66
CA TYR A 527 15.66 35.10 6.41
C TYR A 527 15.24 36.48 5.88
N LYS A 528 15.90 37.55 6.33
CA LYS A 528 15.63 38.91 5.86
C LYS A 528 15.78 39.00 4.34
N ASP A 529 14.85 39.73 3.72
CA ASP A 529 14.79 39.91 2.26
C ASP A 529 14.66 38.59 1.47
N GLN A 530 14.06 37.57 2.09
CA GLN A 530 13.74 36.29 1.46
C GLN A 530 12.23 36.02 1.49
N ILE A 531 11.83 35.08 0.63
CA ILE A 531 10.51 34.46 0.67
C ILE A 531 10.60 33.17 1.48
N ILE A 532 9.70 33.02 2.45
CA ILE A 532 9.64 31.88 3.36
C ILE A 532 8.23 31.29 3.44
N GLN A 533 8.11 30.10 4.02
CA GLN A 533 6.89 29.64 4.67
C GLN A 533 7.19 29.41 6.15
N LEU A 534 6.18 29.54 6.99
CA LEU A 534 6.24 29.12 8.39
C LEU A 534 5.64 27.72 8.51
N ARG A 535 6.34 26.85 9.25
CA ARG A 535 5.85 25.54 9.68
C ARG A 535 5.67 25.55 11.18
N LEU A 536 4.47 25.20 11.62
CA LEU A 536 4.14 24.96 13.02
C LEU A 536 3.96 23.45 13.21
N PHE A 537 4.64 22.89 14.21
CA PHE A 537 4.59 21.48 14.54
C PHE A 537 4.13 21.32 15.99
N SER A 538 2.97 20.71 16.18
CA SER A 538 2.40 20.41 17.49
C SER A 538 2.85 19.03 17.97
N HIS A 539 3.11 18.91 19.27
CA HIS A 539 3.33 17.65 19.97
C HIS A 539 2.47 17.61 21.24
N HIS A 540 1.59 16.61 21.32
CA HIS A 540 0.57 16.48 22.35
C HIS A 540 0.98 15.45 23.40
N ALA A 541 1.77 15.85 24.39
CA ALA A 541 2.28 14.95 25.42
C ALA A 541 1.28 14.70 26.58
N LEU A 542 0.38 15.65 26.88
CA LEU A 542 -0.59 15.52 27.97
C LEU A 542 -2.00 15.99 27.60
N LEU A 543 -2.14 17.23 27.12
CA LEU A 543 -3.44 17.82 26.85
C LEU A 543 -3.82 17.68 25.37
N PRO A 544 -5.11 17.53 25.04
CA PRO A 544 -5.53 17.34 23.65
C PRO A 544 -5.34 18.60 22.79
N TYR A 545 -5.23 19.80 23.36
CA TYR A 545 -5.23 21.05 22.59
C TYR A 545 -3.92 21.83 22.67
N ILE A 546 -3.54 22.40 21.53
CA ILE A 546 -2.61 23.54 21.43
C ILE A 546 -3.31 24.59 20.57
N LEU A 547 -3.61 25.75 21.14
CA LEU A 547 -4.38 26.81 20.46
C LEU A 547 -3.49 28.02 20.22
N ILE A 548 -3.60 28.59 19.03
CA ILE A 548 -2.85 29.78 18.62
C ILE A 548 -3.75 30.80 17.95
N ASP A 549 -3.37 32.07 18.03
CA ASP A 549 -4.13 33.16 17.44
C ASP A 549 -3.22 34.33 17.02
N ASN A 550 -3.73 35.16 16.12
CA ASN A 550 -3.19 36.46 15.74
C ASN A 550 -1.71 36.38 15.29
N ILE A 551 -1.47 35.52 14.30
CA ILE A 551 -0.17 35.29 13.66
C ILE A 551 0.22 36.52 12.86
N ARG A 552 1.36 37.13 13.16
CA ARG A 552 1.87 38.34 12.51
C ARG A 552 3.33 38.24 12.15
N ILE A 553 3.72 38.85 11.04
CA ILE A 553 5.13 39.10 10.71
C ILE A 553 5.32 40.57 10.36
N ASP A 554 6.16 41.26 11.15
CA ASP A 554 6.53 42.67 10.96
C ASP A 554 7.92 42.93 11.60
N ASN A 555 8.36 44.18 11.65
CA ASN A 555 9.52 44.64 12.38
C ASN A 555 9.30 44.57 13.90
N LEU A 556 10.22 43.94 14.62
CA LEU A 556 10.34 44.12 16.07
C LEU A 556 10.56 45.61 16.35
N ASN A 557 9.61 46.23 17.07
CA ASN A 557 9.46 47.67 17.38
C ASN A 557 8.49 48.50 16.50
N GLY A 558 7.66 47.88 15.66
CA GLY A 558 6.39 48.49 15.26
C GLY A 558 5.49 48.65 16.51
N SER A 559 5.14 49.88 16.90
CA SER A 559 4.30 50.14 18.08
C SER A 559 2.98 49.35 17.98
N GLY A 560 2.68 48.50 18.98
CA GLY A 560 1.42 47.74 19.11
C GLY A 560 0.18 48.60 19.39
N ILE A 561 0.03 49.70 18.66
CA ILE A 561 -1.12 50.58 18.63
C ILE A 561 -1.55 50.62 17.17
N GLU A 562 -2.74 50.12 16.86
CA GLU A 562 -3.36 50.30 15.55
C GLU A 562 -3.40 51.79 15.19
N THR A 563 -2.63 52.18 14.18
CA THR A 563 -2.77 53.50 13.56
C THR A 563 -3.75 53.39 12.41
N THR A 564 -5.06 53.32 12.69
CA THR A 564 -6.06 53.74 11.70
C THR A 564 -6.09 55.27 11.70
N VAL A 565 -5.29 55.86 10.80
CA VAL A 565 -5.20 57.31 10.64
C VAL A 565 -6.41 57.79 9.82
N ASP A 566 -7.33 58.51 10.46
CA ASP A 566 -8.06 59.55 9.75
C ASP A 566 -7.01 60.62 9.37
N SER A 567 -6.74 60.73 8.06
CA SER A 567 -5.65 61.49 7.42
C SER A 567 -5.47 62.95 7.87
N SER A 568 -6.43 63.50 8.62
CA SER A 568 -6.45 64.87 9.11
C SER A 568 -5.78 65.08 10.47
N THR A 569 -5.76 64.10 11.38
CA THR A 569 -5.24 64.26 12.75
C THR A 569 -3.83 63.71 12.91
N LYS A 570 -2.89 64.52 13.42
CA LYS A 570 -1.51 64.08 13.71
C LYS A 570 -1.15 64.35 15.16
N ILE A 571 -0.49 63.41 15.80
CA ILE A 571 -0.05 63.50 17.19
C ILE A 571 1.44 63.13 17.23
N TYR A 572 2.28 63.99 17.80
CA TYR A 572 3.72 63.75 17.90
C TYR A 572 4.36 64.54 19.05
N GLY A 573 5.53 64.09 19.51
CA GLY A 573 6.28 64.72 20.58
C GLY A 573 7.35 65.68 20.04
N GLY A 574 7.47 66.85 20.67
CA GLY A 574 8.57 67.79 20.50
C GLY A 574 9.39 67.92 21.78
N THR A 575 10.36 68.83 21.79
CA THR A 575 11.14 69.13 23.01
C THR A 575 10.24 69.76 24.06
N GLY A 576 10.02 69.06 25.19
CA GLY A 576 9.18 69.49 26.30
C GLY A 576 7.69 69.68 25.98
N LYS A 577 7.18 69.10 24.89
CA LYS A 577 5.76 69.24 24.51
C LYS A 577 5.21 68.10 23.66
N ILE A 578 3.90 67.91 23.73
CA ILE A 578 3.09 67.10 22.81
C ILE A 578 2.40 68.06 21.83
N ILE A 579 2.36 67.69 20.56
CA ILE A 579 1.75 68.47 19.48
C ILE A 579 0.64 67.64 18.85
N VAL A 580 -0.56 68.21 18.76
CA VAL A 580 -1.74 67.58 18.15
C VAL A 580 -2.30 68.52 17.09
N THR A 581 -2.32 68.11 15.83
CA THR A 581 -2.84 68.92 14.71
C THR A 581 -4.09 68.26 14.13
N GLY A 582 -5.06 69.06 13.65
CA GLY A 582 -6.25 68.55 12.94
C GLY A 582 -7.35 67.96 13.83
N ALA A 583 -7.25 68.12 15.14
CA ALA A 583 -8.21 67.59 16.13
C ALA A 583 -9.30 68.59 16.55
N ASN A 584 -9.57 69.64 15.76
CA ASN A 584 -10.47 70.73 16.19
C ASN A 584 -11.88 70.22 16.55
N GLY A 585 -12.38 70.61 17.71
CA GLY A 585 -13.65 70.17 18.28
C GLY A 585 -13.62 68.83 19.01
N GLN A 586 -12.51 68.08 18.96
CA GLN A 586 -12.38 66.77 19.62
C GLN A 586 -11.84 66.89 21.05
N THR A 587 -12.18 65.90 21.88
CA THR A 587 -11.62 65.77 23.24
C THR A 587 -10.28 65.06 23.16
N LEU A 588 -9.25 65.72 23.68
CA LEU A 588 -7.88 65.25 23.82
C LEU A 588 -7.62 64.88 25.29
N SER A 589 -7.13 63.68 25.55
CA SER A 589 -6.76 63.19 26.88
C SER A 589 -5.33 62.64 26.85
N ILE A 590 -4.50 63.01 27.83
CA ILE A 590 -3.13 62.52 27.99
C ILE A 590 -3.06 61.65 29.23
N PHE A 591 -2.44 60.48 29.10
CA PHE A 591 -2.20 59.55 30.18
C PHE A 591 -0.70 59.25 30.32
N THR A 592 -0.25 58.91 31.52
CA THR A 592 1.02 58.21 31.72
C THR A 592 0.92 56.76 31.24
N PRO A 593 2.04 56.05 31.01
CA PRO A 593 2.03 54.68 30.50
C PRO A 593 1.35 53.66 31.43
N ASP A 594 1.23 53.97 32.72
CA ASP A 594 0.51 53.19 33.74
C ASP A 594 -1.01 53.52 33.80
N GLY A 595 -1.53 54.31 32.85
CA GLY A 595 -2.96 54.60 32.71
C GLY A 595 -3.49 55.77 33.53
N ARG A 596 -2.65 56.49 34.28
CA ARG A 596 -3.10 57.67 35.04
C ARG A 596 -3.32 58.88 34.11
N LEU A 597 -4.52 59.46 34.18
CA LEU A 597 -4.88 60.67 33.43
C LEU A 597 -4.07 61.88 33.92
N ILE A 598 -3.41 62.56 32.99
CA ILE A 598 -2.61 63.78 33.23
C ILE A 598 -3.41 65.03 32.91
N SER A 599 -4.10 65.04 31.76
CA SER A 599 -4.86 66.19 31.29
C SER A 599 -5.96 65.75 30.35
N THR A 600 -7.09 66.46 30.34
CA THR A 600 -8.13 66.34 29.33
C THR A 600 -8.63 67.72 28.93
N GLN A 601 -8.75 67.98 27.64
CA GLN A 601 -9.22 69.26 27.12
C GLN A 601 -9.88 69.11 25.75
N LYS A 602 -10.75 70.06 25.40
CA LYS A 602 -11.29 70.16 24.05
C LYS A 602 -10.31 70.94 23.18
N VAL A 603 -9.93 70.40 22.03
CA VAL A 603 -9.06 71.09 21.08
C VAL A 603 -9.88 72.15 20.36
N THR A 604 -9.52 73.42 20.52
CA THR A 604 -10.22 74.58 19.92
C THR A 604 -9.43 75.24 18.79
N GLU A 605 -8.21 74.77 18.56
CA GLU A 605 -7.27 75.33 17.59
C GLU A 605 -6.83 74.25 16.59
N THR A 606 -6.36 74.66 15.42
CA THR A 606 -5.87 73.74 14.39
C THR A 606 -4.65 72.95 14.87
N ASP A 607 -3.79 73.60 15.65
CA ASP A 607 -2.61 73.02 16.28
C ASP A 607 -2.68 73.24 17.79
N CYS A 608 -2.64 72.14 18.54
CA CYS A 608 -2.69 72.15 19.99
C CYS A 608 -1.33 71.73 20.56
N HIS A 609 -0.77 72.55 21.45
CA HIS A 609 0.51 72.29 22.09
C HIS A 609 0.34 72.10 23.60
N LEU A 610 0.84 70.99 24.12
CA LEU A 610 0.75 70.64 25.53
C LEU A 610 2.16 70.49 26.09
N THR A 611 2.53 71.36 27.02
CA THR A 611 3.84 71.31 27.67
C THR A 611 3.88 70.14 28.63
N THR A 612 4.89 69.28 28.52
CA THR A 612 5.10 68.15 29.41
C THR A 612 6.59 67.99 29.69
N ILE A 613 6.94 67.34 30.80
CA ILE A 613 8.33 66.92 31.03
C ILE A 613 8.73 65.82 30.02
N PRO A 614 10.03 65.59 29.78
CA PRO A 614 10.48 64.46 28.97
C PRO A 614 9.95 63.13 29.53
N GLY A 615 9.43 62.28 28.66
CA GLY A 615 8.76 61.05 29.06
C GLY A 615 7.91 60.42 27.96
N ILE A 616 7.30 59.28 28.30
CA ILE A 616 6.38 58.55 27.43
C ILE A 616 4.95 58.86 27.88
N TYR A 617 4.08 59.15 26.93
CA TYR A 617 2.67 59.45 27.17
C TYR A 617 1.78 58.66 26.24
N ILE A 618 0.57 58.32 26.68
CA ILE A 618 -0.51 57.86 25.82
C ILE A 618 -1.44 59.04 25.57
N VAL A 619 -1.64 59.39 24.31
CA VAL A 619 -2.42 60.55 23.89
C VAL A 619 -3.63 60.06 23.13
N LYS A 620 -4.82 60.32 23.68
CA LYS A 620 -6.11 59.93 23.12
C LYS A 620 -6.84 61.16 22.56
N VAL A 621 -7.30 61.09 21.32
CA VAL A 621 -8.16 62.11 20.67
C VAL A 621 -9.39 61.39 20.12
N GLY A 622 -10.59 61.67 20.63
CA GLY A 622 -11.79 60.93 20.23
C GLY A 622 -11.65 59.42 20.52
N GLN A 623 -11.74 58.58 19.49
CA GLN A 623 -11.50 57.13 19.57
C GLN A 623 -10.02 56.76 19.38
N PHE A 624 -9.19 57.66 18.87
CA PHE A 624 -7.79 57.42 18.53
C PHE A 624 -6.91 57.50 19.78
N ALA A 625 -5.97 56.59 19.96
CA ALA A 625 -4.92 56.68 20.98
C ALA A 625 -3.56 56.40 20.37
N THR A 626 -2.51 57.11 20.79
CA THR A 626 -1.14 56.85 20.35
C THR A 626 -0.11 57.09 21.44
N LYS A 627 1.02 56.39 21.35
CA LYS A 627 2.16 56.58 22.24
C LYS A 627 3.02 57.73 21.71
N VAL A 628 3.28 58.71 22.56
CA VAL A 628 4.11 59.87 22.25
C VAL A 628 5.34 59.89 23.14
N VAL A 629 6.50 60.02 22.54
CA VAL A 629 7.76 60.26 23.25
C VAL A 629 8.07 61.75 23.20
N VAL A 630 8.14 62.38 24.37
CA VAL A 630 8.52 63.79 24.52
C VAL A 630 9.99 63.85 24.91
N LYS A 631 10.77 64.61 24.14
CA LYS A 631 12.22 64.77 24.31
C LYS A 631 12.56 65.86 25.29
#